data_AF-A0A946BJF0-F1
#
_entry.id   AF-A0A946BJF0-F1
#
_cell.length_a   1.000
_cell.length_b   1.000
_cell.length_c   1.000
_cell.angle_alpha   90.00
_cell.angle_beta   90.00
_cell.angle_gamma   90.00
#
_symmetry.space_group_name_H-M   'P 1'
#
loop_
_entity.id
_entity.type
_entity.pdbx_description
1 polymer ?
#
loop_
_entity_poly.entity_id
_entity_poly.type
_entity_poly.pdbx_seq_one_letter_code
_entity_poly.pdbx_strand_id
1 'polypeptide(L)'
;MTGLLPALSGCNVIYGSGMLEMGITFDLAQLVLDNEVAGLIKRTVSGIEVNDETLSLDTIKEVGPFKDYLAHETTFKHMRLTTSP
;
A
#
# COMPACT_ATOMS: atom_id res chain seq x y z
N MET A 1 -2.86 -6.87 12.54
CA MET A 1 -4.17 -6.54 11.93
C MET A 1 -4.98 -5.52 12.73
N THR A 2 -4.46 -5.00 13.85
CA THR A 2 -5.12 -4.02 14.72
C THR A 2 -4.92 -2.56 14.29
N GLY A 3 -3.96 -2.27 13.41
CA GLY A 3 -3.65 -0.89 12.99
C GLY A 3 -4.50 -0.32 11.84
N LEU A 4 -5.08 -1.16 10.97
CA LEU A 4 -5.76 -0.65 9.76
C LEU A 4 -7.09 0.04 10.07
N LEU A 5 -7.95 -0.60 10.86
CA LEU A 5 -9.26 -0.04 11.23
C LEU A 5 -9.17 1.32 11.94
N PRO A 6 -8.32 1.52 12.97
CA PRO A 6 -8.18 2.84 13.60
C PRO A 6 -7.61 3.89 12.63
N ALA A 7 -6.71 3.49 11.72
CA ALA A 7 -6.19 4.42 10.72
C ALA A 7 -7.30 4.91 9.77
N LEU A 8 -8.16 3.99 9.32
CA LEU A 8 -9.33 4.33 8.49
C LEU A 8 -10.40 5.13 9.24
N SER A 9 -10.52 4.97 10.56
CA SER A 9 -11.43 5.79 11.38
C SER A 9 -10.88 7.19 11.68
N GLY A 10 -9.69 7.54 11.19
CA GLY A 10 -9.08 8.85 11.39
C GLY A 10 -8.36 9.01 12.74
N CYS A 11 -7.95 7.91 13.40
CA CYS A 11 -7.13 8.00 14.59
C CYS A 11 -5.81 8.73 14.30
N ASN A 12 -5.47 9.69 15.15
CA ASN A 12 -4.29 10.55 14.97
C ASN A 12 -2.99 9.83 15.34
N VAL A 13 -3.08 8.84 16.25
CA VAL A 13 -1.94 8.08 16.78
C VAL A 13 -2.35 6.62 16.94
N ILE A 14 -1.48 5.72 16.47
CA ILE A 14 -1.54 4.27 16.68
C ILE A 14 -0.18 3.86 17.25
N TYR A 15 -0.18 3.08 18.33
CA TYR A 15 1.03 2.66 19.03
C TYR A 15 1.13 1.14 19.11
N GLY A 16 2.31 0.65 19.53
CA GLY A 16 2.53 -0.76 19.82
C GLY A 16 3.38 -1.52 18.80
N SER A 17 4.03 -0.82 17.86
CA SER A 17 4.99 -1.45 16.95
C SER A 17 6.13 -2.08 17.74
N GLY A 18 6.45 -3.34 17.43
CA GLY A 18 7.45 -4.15 18.14
C GLY A 18 6.97 -4.76 19.46
N MET A 19 5.73 -4.49 19.89
CA MET A 19 5.19 -5.05 21.14
C MET A 19 4.58 -6.43 20.91
N LEU A 20 4.94 -7.36 21.80
CA LEU A 20 4.36 -8.68 21.93
C LEU A 20 3.74 -8.84 23.32
N GLU A 21 2.86 -9.83 23.49
CA GLU A 21 2.29 -10.20 24.80
C GLU A 21 1.64 -9.01 25.53
N MET A 22 0.84 -8.22 24.82
CA MET A 22 0.22 -6.98 25.34
C MET A 22 1.23 -5.96 25.90
N GLY A 23 2.43 -5.89 25.30
CA GLY A 23 3.45 -4.90 25.64
C GLY A 23 4.40 -5.33 26.76
N ILE A 24 4.34 -6.59 27.20
CA ILE A 24 5.31 -7.15 28.16
C ILE A 24 6.68 -7.36 27.51
N THR A 25 6.68 -7.73 26.23
CA THR A 25 7.90 -8.05 25.48
C THR A 25 8.05 -7.11 24.29
N PHE A 26 9.29 -6.63 24.07
CA PHE A 26 9.66 -5.85 22.90
C PHE A 26 10.60 -6.66 22.01
N ASP A 27 10.24 -6.81 20.73
CA ASP A 27 11.01 -7.57 19.76
C ASP A 27 11.37 -6.73 18.53
N LEU A 28 12.65 -6.76 18.16
CA LEU A 28 13.17 -5.95 17.05
C LEU A 28 12.74 -6.51 15.68
N ALA A 29 12.58 -7.83 15.55
CA ALA A 29 12.11 -8.41 14.29
C ALA A 29 10.63 -8.05 14.06
N GLN A 30 9.81 -8.10 15.11
CA GLN A 30 8.43 -7.63 15.09
C GLN A 30 8.34 -6.15 14.74
N LEU A 31 9.25 -5.31 15.24
CA LEU A 31 9.29 -3.88 14.89
C LEU A 31 9.51 -3.65 13.39
N VAL A 32 10.43 -4.40 12.76
CA VAL A 32 10.68 -4.31 11.30
C VAL A 32 9.45 -4.75 10.52
N LEU A 33 8.79 -5.83 10.93
CA LEU A 33 7.54 -6.29 10.31
C LEU A 33 6.41 -5.26 10.47
N ASP A 34 6.28 -4.68 11.66
CA ASP A 34 5.27 -3.65 11.93
C ASP A 34 5.53 -2.36 11.14
N ASN A 35 6.80 -2.04 10.85
CA ASN A 35 7.15 -0.92 9.97
C ASN A 35 6.64 -1.15 8.53
N GLU A 36 6.81 -2.36 7.98
CA GLU A 36 6.28 -2.71 6.66
C GLU A 36 4.75 -2.64 6.65
N VAL A 37 4.10 -3.20 7.68
CA VAL A 37 2.65 -3.13 7.84
C VAL A 37 2.17 -1.67 7.98
N ALA A 38 2.91 -0.82 8.68
CA ALA A 38 2.60 0.61 8.77
C ALA A 38 2.70 1.30 7.41
N GLY A 39 3.67 0.92 6.56
CA GLY A 39 3.76 1.35 5.16
C GLY A 39 2.52 0.99 4.36
N LEU A 40 2.06 -0.26 4.46
CA LEU A 40 0.84 -0.75 3.80
C LEU A 40 -0.43 -0.03 4.30
N ILE A 41 -0.52 0.23 5.61
CA ILE A 41 -1.65 0.98 6.19
C ILE A 41 -1.66 2.40 5.64
N LYS A 42 -0.51 3.09 5.63
CA LYS A 42 -0.40 4.45 5.04
C LYS A 42 -0.81 4.44 3.58
N ARG A 43 -0.34 3.48 2.78
CA ARG A 43 -0.75 3.34 1.38
C ARG A 43 -2.25 3.18 1.21
N THR A 44 -2.88 2.39 2.09
CA THR A 44 -4.33 2.17 2.06
C THR A 44 -5.10 3.45 2.40
N VAL A 45 -4.66 4.17 3.44
CA VAL A 45 -5.30 5.42 3.88
C VAL A 45 -5.16 6.53 2.85
N SER A 46 -4.08 6.56 2.05
CA SER A 46 -3.93 7.51 0.93
C SER A 46 -4.99 7.37 -0.16
N GLY A 47 -5.76 6.27 -0.17
CA GLY A 47 -6.84 6.05 -1.13
C GLY A 47 -6.35 5.68 -2.53
N ILE A 48 -7.23 5.89 -3.51
CA ILE A 48 -6.97 5.64 -4.93
C ILE A 48 -7.02 6.99 -5.64
N GLU A 49 -5.93 7.36 -6.30
CA GLU A 49 -5.88 8.56 -7.11
C GLU A 49 -6.63 8.34 -8.42
N VAL A 50 -7.58 9.24 -8.73
CA VAL A 50 -8.42 9.17 -9.92
C VAL A 50 -8.22 10.43 -10.75
N ASN A 51 -7.51 10.30 -11.86
CA ASN A 51 -7.29 11.35 -12.86
C ASN A 51 -7.12 10.72 -14.26
N ASP A 52 -6.97 11.53 -15.31
CA ASP A 52 -6.87 11.03 -16.69
C ASP A 52 -5.69 10.06 -16.92
N GLU A 53 -4.58 10.27 -16.21
CA GLU A 53 -3.39 9.41 -16.26
C GLU A 53 -3.63 8.08 -15.52
N THR A 54 -4.12 8.13 -14.28
CA THR A 54 -4.33 6.93 -13.45
C THR A 54 -5.50 6.06 -13.91
N LEU A 55 -6.46 6.64 -14.65
CA LEU A 55 -7.50 5.88 -15.33
C LEU A 55 -6.96 5.06 -16.51
N SER A 56 -5.85 5.51 -17.13
CA SER A 56 -5.13 4.78 -18.18
C SER A 56 -6.02 4.32 -19.36
N LEU A 57 -7.03 5.11 -19.73
CA LEU A 57 -8.02 4.74 -20.75
C LEU A 57 -7.41 4.51 -22.13
N ASP A 58 -6.38 5.28 -22.49
CA ASP A 58 -5.70 5.13 -23.79
C ASP A 58 -4.88 3.85 -23.84
N THR A 59 -4.17 3.50 -22.75
CA THR A 59 -3.47 2.22 -22.62
C THR A 59 -4.44 1.03 -22.72
N ILE A 60 -5.62 1.11 -22.11
CA ILE A 60 -6.66 0.07 -22.21
C ILE A 60 -7.12 -0.12 -23.67
N LYS A 61 -7.36 0.99 -24.40
CA LYS A 61 -7.76 0.96 -25.81
C LYS A 61 -6.66 0.41 -26.72
N GLU A 62 -5.41 0.79 -26.47
CA GLU A 62 -4.24 0.39 -27.26
C GLU A 62 -3.95 -1.12 -27.14
N VAL A 63 -3.94 -1.64 -25.91
CA VAL A 63 -3.68 -3.07 -25.66
C VAL A 63 -4.80 -3.92 -26.26
N GLY A 64 -6.06 -3.56 -25.99
CA GLY A 64 -7.22 -4.26 -26.53
C GLY A 64 -7.48 -5.63 -25.86
N PRO A 65 -8.51 -6.35 -26.32
CA PRO A 65 -8.94 -7.60 -25.68
C PRO A 65 -7.92 -8.74 -25.90
N PHE A 66 -7.87 -9.67 -24.94
CA PHE A 66 -7.04 -10.89 -24.96
C PHE A 66 -5.51 -10.69 -25.00
N LYS A 67 -5.01 -9.52 -24.58
CA LYS A 67 -3.58 -9.23 -24.37
C LYS A 67 -3.28 -8.91 -22.90
N ASP A 68 -2.01 -8.64 -22.58
CA ASP A 68 -1.53 -8.23 -21.26
C ASP A 68 -0.84 -6.85 -21.28
N TYR A 69 -0.58 -6.32 -20.08
CA TYR A 69 0.02 -4.99 -19.86
C TYR A 69 1.46 -5.06 -19.37
N LEU A 70 2.06 -6.25 -19.20
CA LEU A 70 3.31 -6.42 -18.45
C LEU A 70 4.49 -5.67 -19.11
N ALA A 71 4.57 -5.74 -20.44
CA ALA A 71 5.62 -5.08 -21.21
C ALA A 71 5.28 -3.65 -21.64
N HIS A 72 4.13 -3.11 -21.24
CA HIS A 72 3.69 -1.78 -21.65
C HIS A 72 4.48 -0.67 -20.93
N GLU A 73 4.84 0.40 -21.63
CA GLU A 73 5.63 1.51 -21.06
C GLU A 73 4.92 2.15 -19.85
N THR A 74 3.60 2.34 -19.94
CA THR A 74 2.76 2.83 -18.82
C THR A 74 2.89 1.95 -17.57
N THR A 75 2.99 0.63 -17.72
CA THR A 75 3.18 -0.28 -16.57
C THR A 75 4.54 -0.07 -15.95
N PHE A 76 5.60 0.05 -16.75
CA PHE A 76 6.94 0.33 -16.25
C PHE A 76 7.02 1.66 -15.49
N LYS A 77 6.34 2.70 -15.98
CA LYS A 77 6.27 4.02 -15.32
C LYS A 77 5.56 3.94 -13.95
N HIS A 78 4.49 3.16 -13.85
CA HIS A 78 3.60 3.19 -12.67
C HIS A 78 3.74 2.00 -11.71
N MET A 79 4.50 0.96 -12.04
CA MET A 79 4.58 -0.28 -11.24
C MET A 79 5.06 -0.09 -9.80
N ARG A 80 5.74 1.02 -9.49
CA ARG A 80 6.26 1.33 -8.14
C ARG A 80 5.36 2.25 -7.30
N LEU A 81 4.22 2.69 -7.85
CA LEU A 81 3.29 3.57 -7.13
C LEU A 81 2.61 2.90 -5.93
N THR A 82 2.44 1.57 -5.99
CA THR A 82 1.61 0.87 -5.00
C THR A 82 2.37 0.60 -3.71
N THR A 83 3.52 -0.04 -3.79
CA THR A 83 4.31 -0.41 -2.62
C THR A 83 5.78 -0.40 -2.99
N SER A 84 6.59 0.25 -2.16
CA SER A 84 8.05 0.07 -2.20
C SER A 84 8.43 -0.67 -0.92
N PRO A 85 9.07 -1.85 -1.04
CA PRO A 85 9.61 -2.57 0.11
C PRO A 85 10.81 -1.82 0.73
#